data_AF-A0A965D7F5-F1
#
_entry.id   AF-A0A965D7F5-F1
#
_cell.length_a   1.000
_cell.length_b   1.000
_cell.length_c   1.000
_cell.angle_alpha   90.00
_cell.angle_beta   90.00
_cell.angle_gamma   90.00
#
_symmetry.space_group_name_H-M   'P 1'
#
loop_
_entity.id
_entity.type
_entity.pdbx_description
1 polymer ?
#
loop_
_entity_poly.entity_id
_entity_poly.type
_entity_poly.pdbx_seq_one_letter_code
_entity_poly.pdbx_strand_id
1 'polypeptide(L)'
;QFQAGASGSGGIKKDLAVIVARGLRALTLQLKWGLLRYGPVDDRVWSDIGRLFLFAEAQKLSTNAVAIYPGQHGGGSVQQEFLKALMLSVSSTDGLAPLNQEIAERIVAHFGAEFAMAPQTGPGVTYCFDLAMRKPAARVMKNSEPSATTRFFGAGKAMAGLVQLALRVREQNAIPSDINLGGVYEPALVLGVMKHLTLYWSDTPPARSSERRKMATRMTVVHGFKDTVAKVDPTSQEDSLDFHQADGSESWIAENVSDGGFGAIIPQVKGDWLKVGCLIGVQTETSKYWGAGVVRRITRDEFQQRRVGIQMLSKSVIPVSLTPAGDTSSFSAARGAEAGILLSTSPDKNGEVALLLRDGSFSPRQALDMNVRGKVYYLMPSKMVEGGDDYDHARYKIMKRE
;
A
#
# COMPACT_ATOMS: atom_id res chain seq x y z
N GLN A 1 -6.34 -29.71 -24.58
CA GLN A 1 -4.87 -29.85 -24.61
C GLN A 1 -4.40 -29.52 -26.02
N PHE A 2 -3.32 -28.74 -26.19
CA PHE A 2 -2.69 -28.58 -27.50
C PHE A 2 -2.10 -29.92 -27.92
N GLN A 3 -2.56 -30.47 -29.04
CA GLN A 3 -2.01 -31.69 -29.63
C GLN A 3 -1.08 -31.28 -30.76
N ALA A 4 0.23 -31.38 -30.53
CA ALA A 4 1.21 -31.18 -31.58
C ALA A 4 0.96 -32.19 -32.72
N GLY A 5 0.82 -31.70 -33.96
CA GLY A 5 0.56 -32.54 -35.12
C GLY A 5 -0.92 -32.87 -35.38
N ALA A 6 -1.86 -32.27 -34.65
CA ALA A 6 -3.28 -32.33 -35.00
C ALA A 6 -3.55 -31.67 -36.37
N SER A 7 -4.52 -32.19 -37.13
CA SER A 7 -4.90 -31.60 -38.42
C SER A 7 -5.24 -30.11 -38.26
N GLY A 8 -4.63 -29.25 -39.08
CA GLY A 8 -4.77 -27.79 -38.98
C GLY A 8 -3.79 -27.08 -38.03
N SER A 9 -2.99 -27.79 -37.22
CA SER A 9 -2.05 -27.16 -36.27
C SER A 9 -0.95 -26.32 -36.96
N GLY A 10 -0.64 -26.62 -38.22
CA GLY A 10 0.32 -25.86 -39.02
C GLY A 10 -0.15 -24.43 -39.32
N GLY A 11 -1.48 -24.21 -39.45
CA GLY A 11 -2.07 -22.92 -39.79
C GLY A 11 -1.88 -21.86 -38.70
N ILE A 12 -1.86 -22.28 -37.43
CA ILE A 12 -1.73 -21.38 -36.27
C ILE A 12 -0.29 -21.28 -35.73
N LYS A 13 0.67 -22.05 -36.28
CA LYS A 13 2.03 -22.17 -35.74
C LYS A 13 2.74 -20.82 -35.64
N LYS A 14 2.51 -19.94 -36.62
CA LYS A 14 3.07 -18.58 -36.68
C LYS A 14 2.48 -17.65 -35.62
N ASP A 15 1.24 -17.93 -35.19
CA ASP A 15 0.49 -17.10 -34.24
C ASP A 15 0.59 -17.61 -32.79
N LEU A 16 1.18 -18.79 -32.55
CA LEU A 16 1.24 -19.41 -31.23
C LEU A 16 1.81 -18.47 -30.16
N ALA A 17 2.90 -17.76 -30.45
CA ALA A 17 3.50 -16.82 -29.50
C ALA A 17 2.55 -15.65 -29.18
N VAL A 18 1.83 -15.13 -30.17
CA VAL A 18 0.82 -14.08 -29.98
C VAL A 18 -0.37 -14.59 -29.16
N ILE A 19 -0.86 -15.80 -29.46
CA ILE A 19 -1.98 -16.43 -28.73
C ILE A 19 -1.61 -16.62 -27.26
N VAL A 20 -0.43 -17.16 -26.97
CA VAL A 20 0.03 -17.38 -25.60
C VAL A 20 0.22 -16.06 -24.86
N ALA A 21 0.85 -15.06 -25.49
CA ALA A 21 1.04 -13.74 -24.89
C ALA A 21 -0.30 -13.05 -24.58
N ARG A 22 -1.29 -13.14 -25.48
CA ARG A 22 -2.65 -12.64 -25.24
C ARG A 22 -3.34 -13.39 -24.10
N GLY A 23 -3.18 -14.71 -24.04
CA GLY A 23 -3.69 -15.55 -22.95
C GLY A 23 -3.13 -15.13 -21.59
N LEU A 24 -1.81 -14.93 -21.50
CA LEU A 24 -1.16 -14.42 -20.28
C LEU A 24 -1.68 -13.03 -19.92
N ARG A 25 -1.82 -12.12 -20.87
CA ARG A 25 -2.38 -10.79 -20.59
C ARG A 25 -3.82 -10.86 -20.06
N ALA A 26 -4.66 -11.73 -20.62
CA ALA A 26 -6.02 -11.95 -20.12
C ALA A 26 -6.03 -12.52 -18.68
N LEU A 27 -5.10 -13.42 -18.36
CA LEU A 27 -4.93 -13.95 -17.00
C LEU A 27 -4.41 -12.88 -16.04
N THR A 28 -3.49 -12.00 -16.47
CA THR A 28 -3.03 -10.84 -15.68
C THR A 28 -4.19 -9.91 -15.34
N LEU A 29 -5.14 -9.69 -16.25
CA LEU A 29 -6.35 -8.91 -15.97
C LEU A 29 -7.26 -9.58 -14.94
N GLN A 30 -7.45 -10.90 -15.02
CA GLN A 30 -8.21 -11.65 -14.01
C GLN A 30 -7.54 -11.60 -12.63
N LEU A 31 -6.21 -11.76 -12.61
CA LEU A 31 -5.38 -11.60 -11.40
C LEU A 31 -5.59 -10.20 -10.81
N LYS A 32 -5.46 -9.14 -11.62
CA LYS A 32 -5.70 -7.74 -11.20
C LYS A 32 -7.08 -7.54 -10.58
N TRP A 33 -8.14 -8.10 -11.17
CA TRP A 33 -9.48 -8.00 -10.60
C TRP A 33 -9.64 -8.71 -9.25
N GLY A 34 -8.92 -9.81 -9.03
CA GLY A 34 -8.82 -10.45 -7.71
C GLY A 34 -8.16 -9.51 -6.68
N LEU A 35 -7.01 -8.94 -7.05
CA LEU A 35 -6.25 -8.02 -6.21
C LEU A 35 -7.00 -6.72 -5.87
N LEU A 36 -7.72 -6.14 -6.83
CA LEU A 36 -8.51 -4.92 -6.64
C LEU A 36 -9.65 -5.10 -5.62
N ARG A 37 -10.16 -6.32 -5.48
CA ARG A 37 -11.17 -6.67 -4.47
C ARG A 37 -10.55 -7.06 -3.12
N TYR A 38 -9.22 -7.00 -3.02
CA TYR A 38 -8.44 -7.52 -1.91
C TYR A 38 -8.65 -9.03 -1.65
N GLY A 39 -9.21 -9.75 -2.62
CA GLY A 39 -9.58 -11.15 -2.48
C GLY A 39 -8.45 -12.12 -2.85
N PRO A 40 -8.62 -13.41 -2.54
CA PRO A 40 -7.74 -14.43 -3.08
C PRO A 40 -7.87 -14.46 -4.61
N VAL A 41 -6.75 -14.71 -5.28
CA VAL A 41 -6.74 -14.98 -6.72
C VAL A 41 -6.94 -16.48 -6.90
N ASP A 42 -7.93 -16.87 -7.71
CA ASP A 42 -8.27 -18.27 -7.94
C ASP A 42 -7.05 -19.11 -8.36
N ASP A 43 -6.92 -20.30 -7.78
CA ASP A 43 -5.90 -21.30 -8.11
C ASP A 43 -5.79 -21.58 -9.61
N ARG A 44 -6.92 -21.51 -10.32
CA ARG A 44 -6.96 -21.69 -11.78
C ARG A 44 -6.11 -20.66 -12.49
N VAL A 45 -6.14 -19.39 -12.07
CA VAL A 45 -5.38 -18.31 -12.72
C VAL A 45 -3.88 -18.60 -12.62
N TRP A 46 -3.40 -19.01 -11.43
CA TRP A 46 -2.00 -19.41 -11.24
C TRP A 46 -1.63 -20.64 -12.08
N SER A 47 -2.49 -21.66 -12.07
CA SER A 47 -2.27 -22.87 -12.85
C SER A 47 -2.20 -22.58 -14.35
N ASP A 48 -3.06 -21.71 -14.88
CA ASP A 48 -3.12 -21.38 -16.30
C ASP A 48 -1.94 -20.49 -16.72
N ILE A 49 -1.51 -19.56 -15.86
CA ILE A 49 -0.27 -18.77 -16.07
C ILE A 49 0.93 -19.72 -16.20
N GLY A 50 1.09 -20.65 -15.24
CA GLY A 50 2.19 -21.62 -15.25
C GLY A 50 2.18 -22.53 -16.48
N ARG A 51 0.99 -23.05 -16.86
CA ARG A 51 0.83 -23.91 -18.04
C ARG A 51 1.16 -23.20 -19.35
N LEU A 52 0.69 -21.97 -19.54
CA LEU A 52 0.96 -21.19 -20.75
C LEU A 52 2.44 -20.88 -20.90
N PHE A 53 3.11 -20.53 -19.79
CA PHE A 53 4.54 -20.24 -19.82
C PHE A 53 5.38 -21.51 -20.04
N LEU A 54 5.04 -22.61 -19.37
CA LEU A 54 5.68 -23.91 -19.60
C LEU A 54 5.53 -24.37 -21.06
N PHE A 55 4.36 -24.18 -21.65
CA PHE A 55 4.13 -24.45 -23.07
C PHE A 55 5.04 -23.60 -23.97
N ALA A 56 5.17 -22.31 -23.66
CA ALA A 56 6.02 -21.41 -24.43
C ALA A 56 7.52 -21.77 -24.36
N GLU A 57 8.00 -22.21 -23.20
CA GLU A 57 9.37 -22.72 -23.05
C GLU A 57 9.57 -24.01 -23.86
N ALA A 58 8.64 -24.96 -23.77
CA ALA A 58 8.72 -26.22 -24.52
C ALA A 58 8.75 -26.02 -26.04
N GLN A 59 8.07 -24.97 -26.53
CA GLN A 59 8.04 -24.59 -27.94
C GLN A 59 9.12 -23.57 -28.33
N LYS A 60 10.03 -23.20 -27.41
CA LYS A 60 11.13 -22.23 -27.62
C LYS A 60 10.64 -20.87 -28.18
N LEU A 61 9.51 -20.40 -27.67
CA LEU A 61 8.86 -19.16 -28.14
C LEU A 61 8.64 -18.13 -27.03
N SER A 62 9.15 -18.40 -25.82
CA SER A 62 9.01 -17.52 -24.65
C SER A 62 9.63 -16.13 -24.85
N THR A 63 10.78 -16.05 -25.54
CA THR A 63 11.53 -14.80 -25.74
C THR A 63 11.31 -14.14 -27.10
N ASN A 64 10.51 -14.75 -27.99
CA ASN A 64 10.28 -14.22 -29.32
C ASN A 64 9.59 -12.85 -29.25
N ALA A 65 10.16 -11.86 -29.94
CA ALA A 65 9.52 -10.56 -30.09
C ALA A 65 8.30 -10.71 -31.02
N VAL A 66 7.14 -10.28 -30.54
CA VAL A 66 5.86 -10.37 -31.24
C VAL A 66 5.04 -9.09 -31.08
N ALA A 67 4.26 -8.76 -32.12
CA ALA A 67 3.21 -7.76 -32.01
C ALA A 67 1.97 -8.42 -31.36
N ILE A 68 1.86 -8.33 -30.03
CA ILE A 68 0.75 -8.92 -29.26
C ILE A 68 -0.57 -8.24 -29.65
N TYR A 69 -0.56 -6.92 -29.74
CA TYR A 69 -1.65 -6.11 -30.29
C TYR A 69 -1.11 -5.07 -31.27
N PRO A 70 -1.93 -4.54 -32.19
CA PRO A 70 -1.54 -3.39 -33.00
C PRO A 70 -1.24 -2.14 -32.14
N GLY A 71 -0.35 -1.27 -32.61
CA GLY A 71 -0.04 0.02 -31.99
C GLY A 71 1.29 0.08 -31.22
N GLN A 72 1.67 1.28 -30.79
CA GLN A 72 3.00 1.59 -30.21
C GLN A 72 3.35 0.77 -28.96
N HIS A 73 2.35 0.45 -28.12
CA HIS A 73 2.54 -0.32 -26.88
C HIS A 73 2.11 -1.80 -27.00
N GLY A 74 1.88 -2.25 -28.24
CA GLY A 74 1.36 -3.59 -28.51
C GLY A 74 2.44 -4.67 -28.67
N GLY A 75 3.72 -4.29 -28.75
CA GLY A 75 4.85 -5.22 -28.85
C GLY A 75 5.23 -5.87 -27.52
N GLY A 76 5.86 -7.04 -27.59
CA GLY A 76 6.48 -7.68 -26.43
C GLY A 76 6.89 -9.13 -26.68
N SER A 77 6.98 -9.92 -25.61
CA SER A 77 7.19 -11.37 -25.67
C SER A 77 6.34 -12.09 -24.64
N VAL A 78 6.22 -13.41 -24.79
CA VAL A 78 5.52 -14.26 -23.80
C VAL A 78 6.13 -14.13 -22.41
N GLN A 79 7.47 -14.08 -22.32
CA GLN A 79 8.18 -13.87 -21.05
C GLN A 79 7.85 -12.52 -20.42
N GLN A 80 7.74 -11.44 -21.21
CA GLN A 80 7.37 -10.14 -20.65
C GLN A 80 5.95 -10.14 -20.09
N GLU A 81 4.99 -10.78 -20.74
CA GLU A 81 3.62 -10.90 -20.22
C GLU A 81 3.55 -11.75 -18.95
N PHE A 82 4.32 -12.84 -18.91
CA PHE A 82 4.47 -13.66 -17.73
C PHE A 82 5.06 -12.86 -16.55
N LEU A 83 6.16 -12.12 -16.79
CA LEU A 83 6.81 -11.33 -15.75
C LEU A 83 5.93 -10.17 -15.26
N LYS A 84 5.11 -9.54 -16.11
CA LYS A 84 4.13 -8.53 -15.67
C LYS A 84 3.15 -9.11 -14.66
N ALA A 85 2.61 -10.30 -14.92
CA ALA A 85 1.70 -10.98 -13.99
C ALA A 85 2.36 -11.24 -12.63
N LEU A 86 3.59 -11.78 -12.66
CA LEU A 86 4.31 -12.13 -11.45
C LEU A 86 4.74 -10.90 -10.67
N MET A 87 5.30 -9.88 -11.34
CA MET A 87 5.75 -8.64 -10.71
C MET A 87 4.59 -7.88 -10.07
N LEU A 88 3.41 -7.84 -10.70
CA LEU A 88 2.21 -7.28 -10.09
C LEU A 88 1.84 -8.02 -8.79
N SER A 89 1.90 -9.35 -8.80
CA SER A 89 1.52 -10.17 -7.63
C SER A 89 2.44 -10.00 -6.42
N VAL A 90 3.73 -9.74 -6.64
CA VAL A 90 4.72 -9.56 -5.56
C VAL A 90 4.84 -8.11 -5.08
N SER A 91 4.12 -7.17 -5.71
CA SER A 91 4.12 -5.75 -5.37
C SER A 91 3.29 -5.40 -4.13
N SER A 92 2.83 -6.36 -3.30
CA SER A 92 2.01 -6.12 -2.09
C SER A 92 0.85 -5.15 -2.33
N THR A 93 0.01 -5.47 -3.32
CA THR A 93 -1.16 -4.66 -3.70
C THR A 93 -2.23 -4.59 -2.61
N ASP A 94 -2.21 -5.53 -1.66
CA ASP A 94 -2.99 -5.51 -0.43
C ASP A 94 -2.76 -4.26 0.42
N GLY A 95 -1.60 -3.61 0.25
CA GLY A 95 -1.26 -2.32 0.87
C GLY A 95 -1.47 -1.09 -0.01
N LEU A 96 -2.23 -1.20 -1.11
CA LEU A 96 -2.56 -0.09 -2.00
C LEU A 96 -4.08 0.08 -2.13
N ALA A 97 -4.56 1.32 -2.12
CA ALA A 97 -5.93 1.66 -2.53
C ALA A 97 -6.18 1.25 -4.00
N PRO A 98 -7.43 1.02 -4.44
CA PRO A 98 -7.71 0.51 -5.79
C PRO A 98 -7.11 1.38 -6.92
N LEU A 99 -7.18 2.70 -6.79
CA LEU A 99 -6.56 3.63 -7.73
C LEU A 99 -5.03 3.46 -7.81
N ASN A 100 -4.40 3.26 -6.66
CA ASN A 100 -2.95 3.05 -6.58
C ASN A 100 -2.54 1.69 -7.15
N GLN A 101 -3.41 0.68 -7.07
CA GLN A 101 -3.20 -0.61 -7.74
C GLN A 101 -3.28 -0.49 -9.27
N GLU A 102 -4.19 0.35 -9.81
CA GLU A 102 -4.23 0.66 -11.25
C GLU A 102 -2.91 1.28 -11.69
N ILE A 103 -2.46 2.33 -10.99
CA ILE A 103 -1.18 3.00 -11.28
C ILE A 103 -0.02 2.01 -11.18
N ALA A 104 0.01 1.16 -10.15
CA ALA A 104 1.05 0.15 -9.96
C ALA A 104 1.09 -0.86 -11.12
N GLU A 105 -0.06 -1.32 -11.61
CA GLU A 105 -0.14 -2.22 -12.76
C GLU A 105 0.38 -1.55 -14.04
N ARG A 106 0.10 -0.26 -14.24
CA ARG A 106 0.63 0.49 -15.39
C ARG A 106 2.14 0.68 -15.33
N ILE A 107 2.68 0.93 -14.14
CA ILE A 107 4.13 1.00 -13.91
C ILE A 107 4.78 -0.38 -14.16
N VAL A 108 4.15 -1.47 -13.70
CA VAL A 108 4.59 -2.84 -14.02
C VAL A 108 4.59 -3.08 -15.54
N ALA A 109 3.55 -2.63 -16.25
CA ALA A 109 3.47 -2.77 -17.69
C ALA A 109 4.57 -1.98 -18.42
N HIS A 110 4.85 -0.75 -17.97
CA HIS A 110 5.91 0.11 -18.51
C HIS A 110 7.29 -0.55 -18.42
N PHE A 111 7.63 -1.13 -17.26
CA PHE A 111 8.92 -1.79 -17.04
C PHE A 111 8.98 -3.26 -17.51
N GLY A 112 7.96 -3.76 -18.20
CA GLY A 112 7.82 -5.18 -18.54
C GLY A 112 9.03 -5.79 -19.26
N ALA A 113 9.78 -5.01 -20.04
CA ALA A 113 10.99 -5.46 -20.74
C ALA A 113 12.26 -5.48 -19.87
N GLU A 114 12.24 -4.82 -18.71
CA GLU A 114 13.40 -4.62 -17.84
C GLU A 114 13.45 -5.58 -16.65
N PHE A 115 12.36 -6.31 -16.40
CA PHE A 115 12.32 -7.36 -15.39
C PHE A 115 13.26 -8.51 -15.74
N ALA A 116 13.83 -9.11 -14.70
CA ALA A 116 14.79 -10.19 -14.83
C ALA A 116 14.13 -11.54 -14.57
N MET A 117 14.58 -12.54 -15.31
CA MET A 117 14.30 -13.96 -15.07
C MET A 117 15.61 -14.73 -15.26
N ALA A 118 15.92 -15.63 -14.33
CA ALA A 118 17.20 -16.33 -14.28
C ALA A 118 17.03 -17.77 -13.79
N PRO A 119 17.99 -18.66 -14.09
CA PRO A 119 17.96 -20.04 -13.61
C PRO A 119 18.23 -20.16 -12.10
N GLN A 120 18.80 -19.13 -11.47
CA GLN A 120 19.14 -19.09 -10.05
C GLN A 120 18.84 -17.73 -9.44
N THR A 121 18.69 -17.67 -8.12
CA THR A 121 18.53 -16.41 -7.38
C THR A 121 19.83 -15.60 -7.39
N GLY A 122 19.69 -14.28 -7.26
CA GLY A 122 20.79 -13.32 -7.23
C GLY A 122 20.26 -11.89 -7.07
N PRO A 123 21.14 -10.88 -7.13
CA PRO A 123 20.73 -9.47 -7.10
C PRO A 123 19.69 -9.17 -8.19
N GLY A 124 18.59 -8.52 -7.82
CA GLY A 124 17.45 -8.24 -8.70
C GLY A 124 16.59 -9.45 -9.06
N VAL A 125 16.86 -10.64 -8.53
CA VAL A 125 16.14 -11.91 -8.78
C VAL A 125 15.85 -12.61 -7.45
N THR A 126 14.96 -12.02 -6.66
CA THR A 126 14.67 -12.42 -5.26
C THR A 126 13.34 -13.15 -5.08
N TYR A 127 12.59 -13.37 -6.17
CA TYR A 127 11.32 -14.07 -6.18
C TYR A 127 11.40 -15.37 -6.97
N CYS A 128 10.50 -16.29 -6.66
CA CYS A 128 10.32 -17.54 -7.38
C CYS A 128 8.85 -17.85 -7.65
N PHE A 129 8.62 -18.60 -8.72
CA PHE A 129 7.32 -19.14 -9.10
C PHE A 129 7.50 -20.57 -9.62
N ASP A 130 6.75 -21.51 -9.09
CA ASP A 130 6.76 -22.90 -9.56
C ASP A 130 5.63 -23.12 -10.56
N LEU A 131 5.99 -23.38 -11.82
CA LEU A 131 5.06 -23.54 -12.94
C LEU A 131 4.11 -24.74 -12.78
N ALA A 132 4.46 -25.72 -11.93
CA ALA A 132 3.62 -26.88 -11.65
C ALA A 132 2.66 -26.66 -10.47
N MET A 133 2.90 -25.65 -9.65
CA MET A 133 2.07 -25.35 -8.49
C MET A 133 0.93 -24.39 -8.84
N ARG A 134 -0.17 -24.49 -8.10
CA ARG A 134 -1.33 -23.57 -8.20
C ARG A 134 -1.25 -22.47 -7.15
N LYS A 135 -0.05 -21.93 -6.93
CA LYS A 135 0.24 -20.98 -5.85
C LYS A 135 0.78 -19.68 -6.41
N PRO A 136 0.56 -18.54 -5.72
CA PRO A 136 1.15 -17.28 -6.11
C PRO A 136 2.69 -17.33 -6.06
N ALA A 137 3.32 -16.37 -6.72
CA ALA A 137 4.76 -16.18 -6.59
C ALA A 137 5.13 -15.85 -5.14
N ALA A 138 6.33 -16.29 -4.75
CA ALA A 138 6.83 -16.13 -3.39
C ALA A 138 8.24 -15.58 -3.40
N ARG A 139 8.69 -15.09 -2.25
CA ARG A 139 10.10 -14.76 -2.04
C ARG A 139 10.91 -16.05 -1.95
N VAL A 140 12.13 -16.01 -2.45
CA VAL A 140 13.08 -17.11 -2.27
C VAL A 140 13.42 -17.24 -0.79
N MET A 141 13.19 -18.43 -0.22
CA MET A 141 13.61 -18.77 1.14
C MET A 141 14.92 -19.55 1.09
N LYS A 142 15.85 -19.25 2.01
CA LYS A 142 17.20 -19.85 2.03
C LYS A 142 17.21 -21.39 2.13
N ASN A 143 16.14 -21.99 2.66
CA ASN A 143 16.06 -23.43 2.94
C ASN A 143 15.08 -24.18 2.03
N SER A 144 14.63 -23.57 0.93
CA SER A 144 13.74 -24.23 -0.03
C SER A 144 14.52 -24.80 -1.19
N GLU A 145 14.43 -26.11 -1.40
CA GLU A 145 14.99 -26.77 -2.59
C GLU A 145 14.08 -26.46 -3.81
N PRO A 146 14.60 -25.79 -4.85
CA PRO A 146 13.82 -25.49 -6.05
C PRO A 146 13.57 -26.77 -6.86
N SER A 147 12.37 -26.87 -7.44
CA SER A 147 12.03 -27.94 -8.40
C SER A 147 12.51 -27.56 -9.82
N ALA A 148 12.50 -28.52 -10.75
CA ALA A 148 12.81 -28.25 -12.16
C ALA A 148 11.80 -27.27 -12.83
N THR A 149 10.61 -27.11 -12.24
CA THR A 149 9.56 -26.20 -12.70
C THR A 149 9.60 -24.84 -12.01
N THR A 150 10.55 -24.61 -11.10
CA THR A 150 10.78 -23.29 -10.49
C THR A 150 11.47 -22.34 -11.46
N ARG A 151 10.96 -21.11 -11.54
CA ARG A 151 11.60 -19.98 -12.22
C ARG A 151 11.91 -18.89 -11.21
N PHE A 152 13.11 -18.34 -11.26
CA PHE A 152 13.52 -17.20 -10.45
C PHE A 152 13.37 -15.92 -11.25
N PHE A 153 12.84 -14.88 -10.61
CA PHE A 153 12.58 -13.61 -11.26
C PHE A 153 12.71 -12.44 -10.27
N GLY A 154 12.68 -11.22 -10.80
CA GLY A 154 12.59 -10.01 -9.99
C GLY A 154 12.72 -8.74 -10.81
N ALA A 155 12.95 -7.63 -10.11
CA ALA A 155 12.94 -6.30 -10.71
C ALA A 155 14.07 -6.09 -11.73
N GLY A 156 15.21 -6.76 -11.59
CA GLY A 156 16.32 -6.60 -12.54
C GLY A 156 16.68 -5.13 -12.80
N LYS A 157 16.68 -4.72 -14.09
CA LYS A 157 16.97 -3.34 -14.49
C LYS A 157 15.85 -2.36 -14.15
N ALA A 158 14.61 -2.85 -14.01
CA ALA A 158 13.43 -2.04 -13.72
C ALA A 158 13.55 -1.28 -12.39
N MET A 159 14.32 -1.79 -11.42
CA MET A 159 14.56 -1.07 -10.17
C MET A 159 15.25 0.27 -10.43
N ALA A 160 16.34 0.25 -11.20
CA ALA A 160 17.06 1.47 -11.54
C ALA A 160 16.18 2.41 -12.38
N GLY A 161 15.45 1.86 -13.37
CA GLY A 161 14.49 2.61 -14.17
C GLY A 161 13.40 3.29 -13.34
N LEU A 162 12.82 2.59 -12.35
CA LEU A 162 11.80 3.11 -11.46
C LEU A 162 12.31 4.29 -10.62
N VAL A 163 13.53 4.17 -10.07
CA VAL A 163 14.16 5.26 -9.31
C VAL A 163 14.40 6.48 -10.20
N GLN A 164 14.92 6.29 -11.42
CA GLN A 164 15.16 7.38 -12.36
C GLN A 164 13.85 8.07 -12.79
N LEU A 165 12.80 7.30 -13.02
CA LEU A 165 11.48 7.84 -13.35
C LEU A 165 10.91 8.66 -12.19
N ALA A 166 11.02 8.18 -10.95
CA ALA A 166 10.59 8.93 -9.77
C ALA A 166 11.37 10.25 -9.58
N LEU A 167 12.68 10.25 -9.85
CA LEU A 167 13.49 11.48 -9.83
C LEU A 167 13.00 12.47 -10.88
N ARG A 168 12.79 12.03 -12.13
CA ARG A 168 12.30 12.86 -13.23
C ARG A 168 10.94 13.49 -12.92
N VAL A 169 9.99 12.70 -12.40
CA VAL A 169 8.66 13.19 -12.01
C VAL A 169 8.76 14.28 -10.93
N ARG A 170 9.64 14.09 -9.95
CA ARG A 170 9.86 15.05 -8.87
C ARG A 170 10.51 16.35 -9.36
N GLU A 171 11.50 16.27 -10.23
CA GLU A 171 12.21 17.43 -10.78
C GLU A 171 11.33 18.27 -11.70
N GLN A 172 10.52 17.61 -12.53
CA GLN A 172 9.65 18.27 -13.50
C GLN A 172 8.29 18.64 -12.89
N ASN A 173 7.96 18.10 -11.72
CA ASN A 173 6.62 18.14 -11.12
C ASN A 173 5.51 17.79 -12.12
N ALA A 174 5.78 16.81 -12.98
CA ALA A 174 4.90 16.38 -14.06
C ALA A 174 5.15 14.91 -14.40
N ILE A 175 4.12 14.23 -14.95
CA ILE A 175 4.24 12.85 -15.41
C ILE A 175 4.77 12.87 -16.85
N PRO A 176 5.91 12.21 -17.14
CA PRO A 176 6.45 12.12 -18.49
C PRO A 176 5.47 11.50 -19.50
N SER A 177 5.51 11.95 -20.76
CA SER A 177 4.61 11.44 -21.82
C SER A 177 4.96 10.04 -22.35
N ASP A 178 6.15 9.54 -22.03
CA ASP A 178 6.63 8.20 -22.40
C ASP A 178 6.08 7.09 -21.48
N ILE A 179 5.41 7.45 -20.36
CA ILE A 179 4.69 6.50 -19.51
C ILE A 179 3.18 6.58 -19.70
N ASN A 180 2.56 5.44 -20.02
CA ASN A 180 1.12 5.32 -20.15
C ASN A 180 0.50 4.80 -18.84
N LEU A 181 -0.04 5.72 -18.04
CA LEU A 181 -0.77 5.39 -16.81
C LEU A 181 -2.28 5.17 -17.01
N GLY A 182 -2.79 5.25 -18.25
CA GLY A 182 -4.21 5.09 -18.55
C GLY A 182 -5.11 6.23 -18.07
N GLY A 183 -4.53 7.35 -17.62
CA GLY A 183 -5.23 8.53 -17.11
C GLY A 183 -4.26 9.64 -16.74
N VAL A 184 -4.81 10.79 -16.33
CA VAL A 184 -4.07 11.92 -15.77
C VAL A 184 -4.12 11.83 -14.25
N TYR A 185 -2.98 11.93 -13.59
CA TYR A 185 -2.86 11.81 -12.15
C TYR A 185 -1.96 12.91 -11.58
N GLU A 186 -2.15 13.21 -10.30
CA GLU A 186 -1.26 14.11 -9.57
C GLU A 186 0.15 13.49 -9.41
N PRO A 187 1.24 14.25 -9.65
CA PRO A 187 2.61 13.74 -9.49
C PRO A 187 2.87 13.14 -8.11
N ALA A 188 2.36 13.75 -7.04
CA ALA A 188 2.50 13.27 -5.67
C ALA A 188 1.90 11.86 -5.47
N LEU A 189 0.73 11.59 -6.06
CA LEU A 189 0.07 10.29 -6.00
C LEU A 189 0.94 9.22 -6.68
N VAL A 190 1.44 9.52 -7.88
CA VAL A 190 2.29 8.60 -8.66
C VAL A 190 3.61 8.33 -7.94
N LEU A 191 4.24 9.36 -7.37
CA LEU A 191 5.46 9.22 -6.55
C LEU A 191 5.22 8.33 -5.32
N GLY A 192 4.04 8.42 -4.69
CA GLY A 192 3.65 7.53 -3.60
C GLY A 192 3.62 6.06 -4.02
N VAL A 193 3.05 5.77 -5.19
CA VAL A 193 3.02 4.41 -5.76
C VAL A 193 4.42 3.92 -6.13
N MET A 194 5.24 4.78 -6.75
CA MET A 194 6.63 4.44 -7.08
C MET A 194 7.44 4.12 -5.82
N LYS A 195 7.29 4.91 -4.75
CA LYS A 195 7.95 4.65 -3.46
C LYS A 195 7.55 3.28 -2.89
N HIS A 196 6.26 2.92 -2.97
CA HIS A 196 5.79 1.60 -2.58
C HIS A 196 6.43 0.49 -3.44
N LEU A 197 6.43 0.64 -4.77
CA LEU A 197 7.04 -0.34 -5.66
C LEU A 197 8.55 -0.48 -5.42
N THR A 198 9.29 0.61 -5.23
CA THR A 198 10.72 0.58 -4.90
C THR A 198 10.99 -0.25 -3.64
N LEU A 199 10.11 -0.15 -2.64
CA LEU A 199 10.24 -0.91 -1.40
C LEU A 199 10.09 -2.42 -1.65
N TYR A 200 9.09 -2.84 -2.42
CA TYR A 200 8.81 -4.26 -2.68
C TYR A 200 9.64 -4.87 -3.82
N TRP A 201 10.18 -4.07 -4.72
CA TRP A 201 11.07 -4.52 -5.81
C TRP A 201 12.54 -4.62 -5.38
N SER A 202 12.88 -4.12 -4.19
CA SER A 202 14.24 -4.21 -3.63
C SER A 202 14.68 -5.65 -3.38
N ASP A 203 16.00 -5.84 -3.24
CA ASP A 203 16.57 -7.14 -2.88
C ASP A 203 16.27 -7.54 -1.43
N THR A 204 15.96 -6.56 -0.59
CA THR A 204 15.62 -6.71 0.83
C THR A 204 14.22 -6.15 1.11
N PRO A 205 13.19 -6.67 0.42
CA PRO A 205 11.85 -6.13 0.56
C PRO A 205 11.37 -6.37 2.01
N PRO A 206 10.50 -5.50 2.57
CA PRO A 206 10.15 -5.52 3.98
C PRO A 206 9.84 -6.93 4.47
N ALA A 207 10.67 -7.43 5.37
CA ALA A 207 10.42 -8.64 6.11
C ALA A 207 9.80 -8.25 7.46
N ARG A 208 8.97 -9.13 8.00
CA ARG A 208 8.34 -8.91 9.30
C ARG A 208 9.44 -8.78 10.37
N SER A 209 9.46 -7.67 11.10
CA SER A 209 10.48 -7.36 12.11
C SER A 209 10.14 -7.83 13.53
N SER A 210 8.85 -8.09 13.80
CA SER A 210 8.35 -8.52 15.12
C SER A 210 7.46 -9.75 15.01
N GLU A 211 7.61 -10.67 15.96
CA GLU A 211 6.74 -11.84 16.06
C GLU A 211 5.32 -11.40 16.44
N ARG A 212 4.32 -12.03 15.82
CA ARG A 212 2.91 -11.79 16.13
C ARG A 212 2.44 -12.83 17.13
N ARG A 213 2.03 -12.39 18.31
CA ARG A 213 1.34 -13.26 19.27
C ARG A 213 -0.12 -13.36 18.87
N LYS A 214 -0.62 -14.58 18.70
CA LYS A 214 -2.05 -14.83 18.53
C LYS A 214 -2.78 -14.38 19.78
N MET A 215 -3.78 -13.53 19.61
CA MET A 215 -4.57 -12.98 20.70
C MET A 215 -5.91 -12.60 20.13
N ALA A 216 -6.99 -13.18 20.66
CA ALA A 216 -8.35 -12.76 20.36
C ALA A 216 -8.76 -11.70 21.37
N THR A 217 -8.86 -10.44 20.95
CA THR A 217 -9.29 -9.33 21.83
C THR A 217 -10.17 -8.38 21.06
N ARG A 218 -11.25 -7.92 21.68
CA ARG A 218 -12.13 -6.95 21.05
C ARG A 218 -11.46 -5.57 21.03
N MET A 219 -11.69 -4.84 19.95
CA MET A 219 -11.34 -3.43 19.87
C MET A 219 -12.54 -2.62 19.42
N THR A 220 -12.70 -1.46 20.04
CA THR A 220 -13.60 -0.40 19.60
C THR A 220 -12.82 0.50 18.66
N VAL A 221 -13.41 0.79 17.50
CA VAL A 221 -12.76 1.54 16.42
C VAL A 221 -13.65 2.70 16.00
N VAL A 222 -13.07 3.86 15.77
CA VAL A 222 -13.72 5.01 15.13
C VAL A 222 -12.95 5.43 13.88
N HIS A 223 -13.65 5.96 12.89
CA HIS A 223 -13.09 6.31 11.60
C HIS A 223 -12.61 7.76 11.54
N GLY A 224 -11.38 7.96 11.08
CA GLY A 224 -10.89 9.28 10.70
C GLY A 224 -10.49 10.16 11.88
N PHE A 225 -9.94 11.32 11.53
CA PHE A 225 -9.38 12.29 12.46
C PHE A 225 -10.46 12.88 13.38
N LYS A 226 -11.58 13.33 12.81
CA LYS A 226 -12.68 13.98 13.55
C LYS A 226 -13.21 13.08 14.67
N ASP A 227 -13.55 11.84 14.35
CA ASP A 227 -14.15 10.93 15.35
C ASP A 227 -13.09 10.46 16.36
N THR A 228 -11.83 10.34 15.95
CA THR A 228 -10.72 10.07 16.87
C THR A 228 -10.58 11.20 17.89
N VAL A 229 -10.58 12.47 17.45
CA VAL A 229 -10.56 13.65 18.33
C VAL A 229 -11.74 13.61 19.30
N ALA A 230 -12.96 13.39 18.80
CA ALA A 230 -14.16 13.36 19.62
C ALA A 230 -14.12 12.27 20.72
N LYS A 231 -13.46 11.13 20.47
CA LYS A 231 -13.28 10.08 21.48
C LYS A 231 -12.19 10.36 22.51
N VAL A 232 -11.14 11.12 22.14
CA VAL A 232 -10.04 11.44 23.06
C VAL A 232 -10.28 12.72 23.85
N ASP A 233 -11.14 13.61 23.34
CA ASP A 233 -11.57 14.86 23.97
C ASP A 233 -13.11 14.97 23.99
N PRO A 234 -13.78 14.35 24.97
CA PRO A 234 -15.24 14.37 25.05
C PRO A 234 -15.81 15.78 25.28
N THR A 235 -15.01 16.69 25.86
CA THR A 235 -15.43 18.08 26.11
C THR A 235 -15.54 18.92 24.84
N SER A 236 -14.94 18.46 23.74
CA SER A 236 -15.07 19.11 22.42
C SER A 236 -16.42 18.90 21.73
N GLN A 237 -17.32 18.07 22.28
CA GLN A 237 -18.66 17.81 21.72
C GLN A 237 -19.71 18.88 22.03
N GLU A 238 -19.47 19.81 22.96
CA GLU A 238 -20.47 20.83 23.33
C GLU A 238 -20.80 21.82 22.17
N ASP A 239 -19.92 21.94 21.16
CA ASP A 239 -20.13 22.84 20.02
C ASP A 239 -20.81 22.19 18.80
N SER A 240 -21.11 20.88 18.81
CA SER A 240 -21.83 20.21 17.71
C SER A 240 -23.27 19.89 18.09
N LEU A 241 -24.22 20.71 17.63
CA LEU A 241 -25.67 20.56 17.78
C LEU A 241 -26.28 19.35 17.01
N ASP A 242 -25.58 18.23 16.91
CA ASP A 242 -26.03 17.02 16.20
C ASP A 242 -26.31 15.87 17.18
N PHE A 243 -27.45 15.95 17.87
CA PHE A 243 -27.93 14.94 18.84
C PHE A 243 -28.39 13.60 18.22
N HIS A 244 -28.05 13.31 16.96
CA HIS A 244 -28.53 12.13 16.23
C HIS A 244 -27.44 11.21 15.66
N GLN A 245 -26.15 11.40 15.96
CA GLN A 245 -25.15 10.40 15.57
C GLN A 245 -25.20 9.17 16.48
N ALA A 246 -25.88 8.13 16.01
CA ALA A 246 -25.67 6.77 16.45
C ALA A 246 -24.16 6.50 16.51
N ASP A 247 -23.67 6.05 17.67
CA ASP A 247 -22.26 5.88 18.00
C ASP A 247 -21.49 5.32 16.80
N GLY A 248 -20.71 6.17 16.11
CA GLY A 248 -19.92 5.84 14.90
C GLY A 248 -18.79 4.83 15.17
N SER A 249 -18.84 4.19 16.34
CA SER A 249 -17.96 3.14 16.77
C SER A 249 -18.32 1.81 16.09
N GLU A 250 -17.28 1.10 15.69
CA GLU A 250 -17.33 -0.28 15.23
C GLU A 250 -16.60 -1.18 16.21
N SER A 251 -16.99 -2.46 16.22
CA SER A 251 -16.35 -3.47 17.06
C SER A 251 -15.66 -4.50 16.18
N TRP A 252 -14.33 -4.55 16.27
CA TRP A 252 -13.48 -5.46 15.52
C TRP A 252 -12.81 -6.47 16.45
N ILE A 253 -12.27 -7.55 15.88
CA ILE A 253 -11.58 -8.60 16.63
C ILE A 253 -10.11 -8.59 16.21
N ALA A 254 -9.21 -8.17 17.11
CA ALA A 254 -7.78 -8.44 16.94
C ALA A 254 -7.60 -9.96 16.97
N GLU A 255 -6.89 -10.52 15.99
CA GLU A 255 -6.46 -11.92 15.98
C GLU A 255 -4.99 -12.08 16.38
N ASN A 256 -4.22 -11.03 16.17
CA ASN A 256 -2.80 -11.02 16.50
C ASN A 256 -2.30 -9.59 16.74
N VAL A 257 -1.27 -9.50 17.58
CA VAL A 257 -0.63 -8.24 17.97
C VAL A 257 0.88 -8.36 17.82
N SER A 258 1.53 -7.28 17.40
CA SER A 258 2.97 -7.08 17.53
C SER A 258 3.26 -5.70 18.13
N ASP A 259 4.54 -5.37 18.34
CA ASP A 259 4.92 -4.08 18.93
C ASP A 259 4.43 -2.87 18.14
N GLY A 260 4.30 -3.02 16.81
CA GLY A 260 3.94 -1.96 15.88
C GLY A 260 2.50 -1.98 15.36
N GLY A 261 1.65 -2.94 15.75
CA GLY A 261 0.34 -3.05 15.11
C GLY A 261 -0.51 -4.26 15.47
N PHE A 262 -1.68 -4.32 14.84
CA PHE A 262 -2.66 -5.40 14.97
C PHE A 262 -2.99 -6.03 13.61
N GLY A 263 -3.29 -7.32 13.61
CA GLY A 263 -4.11 -7.93 12.57
C GLY A 263 -5.52 -8.12 13.13
N ALA A 264 -6.54 -7.60 12.45
CA ALA A 264 -7.92 -7.69 12.90
C ALA A 264 -8.85 -8.26 11.82
N ILE A 265 -9.86 -9.02 12.25
CA ILE A 265 -11.02 -9.37 11.42
C ILE A 265 -12.11 -8.33 11.66
N ILE A 266 -12.75 -7.93 10.57
CA ILE A 266 -13.92 -7.05 10.60
C ILE A 266 -15.16 -7.89 10.29
N PRO A 267 -16.05 -8.14 11.29
CA PRO A 267 -17.25 -8.94 11.08
C PRO A 267 -18.22 -8.29 10.08
N GLN A 268 -18.41 -6.97 10.20
CA GLN A 268 -19.25 -6.16 9.32
C GLN A 268 -18.75 -4.72 9.39
N VAL A 269 -18.44 -4.11 8.24
CA VAL A 269 -18.13 -2.67 8.16
C VAL A 269 -19.46 -1.91 8.06
N LYS A 270 -19.62 -0.85 8.84
CA LYS A 270 -20.76 0.06 8.70
C LYS A 270 -20.41 1.09 7.62
N GLY A 271 -20.82 0.83 6.38
CA GLY A 271 -20.59 1.73 5.23
C GLY A 271 -19.33 1.39 4.44
N ASP A 272 -18.85 2.34 3.63
CA ASP A 272 -17.77 2.15 2.65
C ASP A 272 -16.51 3.00 2.93
N TRP A 273 -16.26 3.30 4.21
CA TRP A 273 -15.13 4.14 4.61
C TRP A 273 -13.80 3.39 4.69
N LEU A 274 -13.85 2.06 4.85
CA LEU A 274 -12.66 1.24 5.08
C LEU A 274 -11.80 1.12 3.82
N LYS A 275 -10.66 1.81 3.81
CA LYS A 275 -9.65 1.76 2.75
C LYS A 275 -8.24 1.73 3.31
N VAL A 276 -7.28 1.27 2.51
CA VAL A 276 -5.86 1.38 2.87
C VAL A 276 -5.49 2.86 2.94
N GLY A 277 -4.80 3.26 4.02
CA GLY A 277 -4.39 4.63 4.29
C GLY A 277 -5.31 5.37 5.26
N CYS A 278 -6.50 4.86 5.57
CA CYS A 278 -7.38 5.57 6.50
C CYS A 278 -6.85 5.54 7.94
N LEU A 279 -7.01 6.69 8.62
CA LEU A 279 -6.77 6.82 10.06
C LEU A 279 -7.94 6.21 10.83
N ILE A 280 -7.60 5.56 11.94
CA ILE A 280 -8.56 5.03 12.90
C ILE A 280 -8.13 5.35 14.33
N GLY A 281 -9.12 5.71 15.15
CA GLY A 281 -9.00 5.67 16.60
C GLY A 281 -9.25 4.24 17.08
N VAL A 282 -8.41 3.72 17.97
CA VAL A 282 -8.52 2.34 18.45
C VAL A 282 -8.43 2.29 19.97
N GLN A 283 -9.39 1.61 20.60
CA GLN A 283 -9.33 1.25 22.02
C GLN A 283 -9.53 -0.26 22.15
N THR A 284 -8.56 -0.96 22.74
CA THR A 284 -8.67 -2.40 23.04
C THR A 284 -9.30 -2.60 24.41
N GLU A 285 -9.93 -3.76 24.65
CA GLU A 285 -10.46 -4.11 26.00
C GLU A 285 -9.39 -4.08 27.10
N THR A 286 -8.13 -4.26 26.71
CA THR A 286 -6.97 -4.23 27.61
C THR A 286 -6.42 -2.82 27.89
N SER A 287 -6.89 -1.79 27.17
CA SER A 287 -6.41 -0.42 27.28
C SER A 287 -7.52 0.52 27.74
N LYS A 288 -7.22 1.35 28.74
CA LYS A 288 -8.11 2.45 29.15
C LYS A 288 -8.04 3.65 28.19
N TYR A 289 -6.94 3.78 27.45
CA TYR A 289 -6.70 4.92 26.58
C TYR A 289 -6.95 4.56 25.12
N TRP A 290 -7.44 5.55 24.38
CA TRP A 290 -7.49 5.50 22.92
C TRP A 290 -6.08 5.68 22.34
N GLY A 291 -5.77 4.86 21.35
CA GLY A 291 -4.63 5.01 20.46
C GLY A 291 -5.08 5.47 19.07
N ALA A 292 -4.09 5.72 18.21
CA ALA A 292 -4.31 6.04 16.80
C ALA A 292 -3.52 5.07 15.92
N GLY A 293 -4.14 4.60 14.85
CA GLY A 293 -3.54 3.67 13.90
C GLY A 293 -3.97 3.95 12.46
N VAL A 294 -3.24 3.40 11.51
CA VAL A 294 -3.52 3.51 10.07
C VAL A 294 -3.71 2.12 9.49
N VAL A 295 -4.75 1.94 8.69
CA VAL A 295 -4.96 0.69 7.95
C VAL A 295 -3.92 0.61 6.84
N ARG A 296 -2.97 -0.32 6.95
CA ARG A 296 -1.89 -0.52 5.98
C ARG A 296 -2.15 -1.60 4.98
N ARG A 297 -3.02 -2.56 5.31
CA ARG A 297 -3.34 -3.70 4.45
C ARG A 297 -4.78 -4.10 4.61
N ILE A 298 -5.40 -4.48 3.50
CA ILE A 298 -6.72 -5.11 3.47
C ILE A 298 -6.59 -6.39 2.67
N THR A 299 -7.10 -7.48 3.23
CA THR A 299 -7.31 -8.74 2.51
C THR A 299 -8.71 -9.27 2.80
N ARG A 300 -9.21 -10.12 1.92
CA ARG A 300 -10.38 -10.97 2.15
C ARG A 300 -9.92 -12.41 2.08
N ASP A 301 -10.44 -13.24 2.97
CA ASP A 301 -10.26 -14.67 2.85
C ASP A 301 -11.33 -15.31 1.96
N GLU A 302 -11.26 -16.62 1.81
CA GLU A 302 -12.17 -17.43 1.01
C GLU A 302 -13.63 -17.33 1.49
N PHE A 303 -13.84 -17.02 2.78
CA PHE A 303 -15.15 -16.80 3.38
C PHE A 303 -15.63 -15.34 3.28
N GLN A 304 -14.97 -14.52 2.45
CA GLN A 304 -15.23 -13.09 2.27
C GLN A 304 -15.04 -12.25 3.54
N GLN A 305 -14.42 -12.78 4.59
CA GLN A 305 -14.14 -12.03 5.80
C GLN A 305 -13.00 -11.04 5.53
N ARG A 306 -13.22 -9.77 5.88
CA ARG A 306 -12.20 -8.74 5.73
C ARG A 306 -11.20 -8.85 6.88
N ARG A 307 -9.92 -8.91 6.52
CA ARG A 307 -8.79 -8.85 7.44
C ARG A 307 -8.02 -7.57 7.17
N VAL A 308 -7.67 -6.87 8.23
CA VAL A 308 -6.91 -5.62 8.14
C VAL A 308 -5.60 -5.71 8.91
N GLY A 309 -4.56 -5.18 8.30
CA GLY A 309 -3.28 -4.92 8.96
C GLY A 309 -3.25 -3.46 9.41
N ILE A 310 -3.29 -3.24 10.72
CA ILE A 310 -3.26 -1.91 11.32
C ILE A 310 -1.85 -1.65 11.83
N GLN A 311 -1.26 -0.53 11.42
CA GLN A 311 -0.05 0.00 12.06
C GLN A 311 -0.48 0.99 13.14
N MET A 312 -0.06 0.78 14.38
CA MET A 312 -0.29 1.77 15.44
C MET A 312 0.72 2.91 15.30
N LEU A 313 0.21 4.13 15.23
CA LEU A 313 1.02 5.35 15.32
C LEU A 313 1.36 5.64 16.78
N SER A 314 0.39 5.43 17.67
CA SER A 314 0.60 5.43 19.12
C SER A 314 -0.45 4.60 19.84
N LYS A 315 -0.06 3.98 20.96
CA LYS A 315 -0.95 3.19 21.82
C LYS A 315 -1.81 4.06 22.75
N SER A 316 -1.38 5.30 22.99
CA SER A 316 -2.11 6.29 23.79
C SER A 316 -1.86 7.65 23.18
N VAL A 317 -2.95 8.35 22.88
CA VAL A 317 -2.87 9.69 22.30
C VAL A 317 -3.43 10.75 23.24
N ILE A 318 -3.04 12.00 23.02
CA ILE A 318 -3.44 13.14 23.86
C ILE A 318 -4.03 14.22 22.96
N PRO A 319 -5.26 14.69 23.20
CA PRO A 319 -5.80 15.83 22.47
C PRO A 319 -5.05 17.10 22.82
N VAL A 320 -4.82 17.95 21.81
CA VAL A 320 -4.16 19.24 21.96
C VAL A 320 -4.90 20.30 21.15
N SER A 321 -4.81 21.54 21.60
CA SER A 321 -5.27 22.71 20.85
C SER A 321 -4.06 23.37 20.19
N LEU A 322 -4.18 23.71 18.92
CA LEU A 322 -3.11 24.27 18.10
C LEU A 322 -3.52 25.62 17.55
N THR A 323 -2.66 26.62 17.68
CA THR A 323 -2.87 27.95 17.09
C THR A 323 -1.63 28.37 16.30
N PRO A 324 -1.76 29.05 15.15
CA PRO A 324 -0.62 29.65 14.47
C PRO A 324 0.21 30.54 15.41
N ALA A 325 1.51 30.28 15.50
CA ALA A 325 2.36 31.07 16.38
C ALA A 325 2.54 32.49 15.84
N GLY A 326 2.43 33.48 16.73
CA GLY A 326 2.52 34.92 16.38
C GLY A 326 1.17 35.63 16.27
N ASP A 327 0.05 34.90 16.38
CA ASP A 327 -1.28 35.50 16.52
C ASP A 327 -1.49 35.94 17.98
N THR A 328 -1.17 37.21 18.28
CA THR A 328 -1.03 37.74 19.65
C THR A 328 -2.34 38.19 20.29
N SER A 329 -3.47 38.14 19.58
CA SER A 329 -4.75 38.56 20.15
C SER A 329 -5.47 37.36 20.80
N SER A 330 -5.71 37.43 22.11
CA SER A 330 -6.39 36.35 22.85
C SER A 330 -7.81 36.05 22.33
N PHE A 331 -8.41 37.00 21.62
CA PHE A 331 -9.73 36.87 20.97
C PHE A 331 -9.66 36.13 19.62
N SER A 332 -8.57 36.24 18.83
CA SER A 332 -8.39 35.46 17.59
C SER A 332 -7.93 34.03 17.89
N ALA A 333 -7.07 33.83 18.89
CA ALA A 333 -6.55 32.53 19.27
C ALA A 333 -7.63 31.52 19.69
N ALA A 334 -8.72 31.98 20.34
CA ALA A 334 -9.83 31.11 20.74
C ALA A 334 -10.73 30.68 19.56
N ARG A 335 -10.84 31.50 18.50
CA ARG A 335 -11.60 31.16 17.28
C ARG A 335 -10.77 30.43 16.22
N GLY A 336 -9.43 30.55 16.28
CA GLY A 336 -8.48 29.91 15.36
C GLY A 336 -7.80 28.65 15.93
N ALA A 337 -8.23 28.17 17.09
CA ALA A 337 -7.72 26.96 17.71
C ALA A 337 -8.17 25.72 16.93
N GLU A 338 -7.23 25.03 16.28
CA GLU A 338 -7.46 23.75 15.63
C GLU A 338 -7.18 22.60 16.58
N ALA A 339 -8.03 21.57 16.54
CA ALA A 339 -7.77 20.33 17.26
C ALA A 339 -6.59 19.57 16.63
N GLY A 340 -5.74 19.00 17.48
CA GLY A 340 -4.65 18.11 17.11
C GLY A 340 -4.59 16.90 18.04
N ILE A 341 -3.86 15.87 17.62
CA ILE A 341 -3.61 14.68 18.43
C ILE A 341 -2.10 14.49 18.60
N LEU A 342 -1.62 14.55 19.83
CA LEU A 342 -0.24 14.27 20.20
C LEU A 342 -0.02 12.77 20.38
N LEU A 343 0.92 12.23 19.60
CA LEU A 343 1.21 10.79 19.54
C LEU A 343 2.27 10.33 20.55
N SER A 344 2.98 11.25 21.19
CA SER A 344 4.01 10.94 22.19
C SER A 344 3.98 11.91 23.36
N THR A 345 4.17 11.41 24.57
CA THR A 345 4.30 12.21 25.80
C THR A 345 5.68 12.85 25.96
N SER A 346 6.67 12.41 25.18
CA SER A 346 8.05 12.89 25.26
C SER A 346 8.63 13.10 23.85
N PRO A 347 9.47 14.13 23.64
CA PRO A 347 10.24 14.27 22.41
C PRO A 347 11.11 13.05 22.15
N ASP A 348 11.37 12.75 20.89
CA ASP A 348 12.35 11.75 20.50
C ASP A 348 13.79 12.27 20.67
N LYS A 349 14.78 11.45 20.27
CA LYS A 349 16.20 11.77 20.37
C LYS A 349 16.62 13.06 19.63
N ASN A 350 15.80 13.55 18.70
CA ASN A 350 16.04 14.78 17.94
C ASN A 350 15.27 15.97 18.53
N GLY A 351 14.59 15.81 19.67
CA GLY A 351 13.72 16.82 20.25
C GLY A 351 12.39 16.98 19.50
N GLU A 352 12.00 15.99 18.68
CA GLU A 352 10.78 16.05 17.88
C GLU A 352 9.61 15.31 18.54
N VAL A 353 8.41 15.86 18.40
CA VAL A 353 7.15 15.18 18.66
C VAL A 353 6.37 14.94 17.38
N ALA A 354 5.47 13.97 17.42
CA ALA A 354 4.58 13.64 16.32
C ALA A 354 3.16 14.08 16.63
N LEU A 355 2.54 14.76 15.67
CA LEU A 355 1.15 15.20 15.72
C LEU A 355 0.36 14.57 14.56
N LEU A 356 -0.91 14.26 14.83
CA LEU A 356 -1.94 14.20 13.80
C LEU A 356 -2.69 15.52 13.78
N LEU A 357 -2.91 16.03 12.59
CA LEU A 357 -3.66 17.23 12.28
C LEU A 357 -4.77 16.86 11.30
N ARG A 358 -5.69 17.79 11.05
CA ARG A 358 -6.59 17.70 9.90
C ARG A 358 -5.77 17.72 8.60
N ASP A 359 -6.27 17.05 7.56
CA ASP A 359 -5.71 17.12 6.22
C ASP A 359 -5.48 18.58 5.76
N GLY A 360 -4.29 18.84 5.21
CA GLY A 360 -3.89 20.15 4.71
C GLY A 360 -3.46 21.17 5.77
N SER A 361 -3.52 20.84 7.07
CA SER A 361 -3.10 21.75 8.14
C SER A 361 -1.57 21.84 8.28
N PHE A 362 -0.80 20.86 7.78
CA PHE A 362 0.67 20.93 7.87
C PHE A 362 1.25 21.98 6.91
N SER A 363 2.02 22.92 7.44
CA SER A 363 2.83 23.85 6.66
C SER A 363 4.28 23.86 7.13
N PRO A 364 5.27 23.71 6.23
CA PRO A 364 6.68 23.76 6.60
C PRO A 364 7.16 25.16 7.01
N ARG A 365 6.33 26.20 6.82
CA ARG A 365 6.67 27.60 7.12
C ARG A 365 5.93 28.15 8.34
N GLN A 366 4.91 27.45 8.82
CA GLN A 366 4.07 27.91 9.92
C GLN A 366 4.46 27.21 11.22
N ALA A 367 4.94 27.99 12.19
CA ALA A 367 5.08 27.52 13.56
C ALA A 367 3.71 27.52 14.27
N LEU A 368 3.56 26.65 15.26
CA LEU A 368 2.33 26.48 16.04
C LEU A 368 2.61 26.67 17.53
N ASP A 369 1.68 27.29 18.26
CA ASP A 369 1.61 27.19 19.71
C ASP A 369 0.65 26.04 20.06
N MET A 370 1.15 25.05 20.81
CA MET A 370 0.39 23.87 21.24
C MET A 370 0.03 24.01 22.71
N ASN A 371 -1.27 24.05 23.01
CA ASN A 371 -1.79 23.96 24.36
C ASN A 371 -2.15 22.51 24.68
N VAL A 372 -1.49 21.96 25.70
CA VAL A 372 -1.79 20.65 26.26
C VAL A 372 -1.99 20.78 27.77
N ARG A 373 -3.21 20.49 28.24
CA ARG A 373 -3.58 20.57 29.66
C ARG A 373 -3.21 21.90 30.33
N GLY A 374 -3.44 23.01 29.62
CA GLY A 374 -3.17 24.37 30.10
C GLY A 374 -1.72 24.83 30.00
N LYS A 375 -0.80 24.00 29.48
CA LYS A 375 0.59 24.38 29.20
C LYS A 375 0.79 24.62 27.71
N VAL A 376 1.40 25.76 27.38
CA VAL A 376 1.68 26.16 26.00
C VAL A 376 3.12 25.82 25.65
N TYR A 377 3.31 25.20 24.48
CA TYR A 377 4.61 24.84 23.92
C TYR A 377 4.73 25.39 22.51
N TYR A 378 5.90 25.93 22.16
CA TYR A 378 6.17 26.42 20.81
C TYR A 378 6.67 25.27 19.93
N LEU A 379 6.05 25.08 18.77
CA LEU A 379 6.32 23.99 17.84
C LEU A 379 6.85 24.54 16.51
N MET A 380 8.07 24.13 16.16
CA MET A 380 8.64 24.39 14.83
C MET A 380 8.39 23.21 13.90
N PRO A 381 7.84 23.40 12.69
CA PRO A 381 7.63 22.32 11.74
C PRO A 381 8.97 21.70 11.32
N SER A 382 9.05 20.37 11.34
CA SER A 382 10.23 19.62 10.87
C SER A 382 9.94 18.98 9.52
N LYS A 383 8.93 18.10 9.45
CA LYS A 383 8.54 17.43 8.20
C LYS A 383 7.14 16.84 8.29
N MET A 384 6.51 16.74 7.12
CA MET A 384 5.37 15.85 6.92
C MET A 384 5.90 14.40 6.85
N VAL A 385 5.31 13.52 7.64
CA VAL A 385 5.61 12.08 7.62
C VAL A 385 4.73 11.40 6.57
N GLU A 386 3.44 11.73 6.57
CA GLU A 386 2.42 11.16 5.71
C GLU A 386 1.17 12.04 5.70
N GLY A 387 0.48 12.14 4.57
CA GLY A 387 -0.88 12.66 4.46
C GLY A 387 -1.82 11.52 4.12
N GLY A 388 -2.95 11.45 4.83
CA GLY A 388 -4.05 10.54 4.54
C GLY A 388 -5.22 11.29 3.91
N ASP A 389 -6.39 10.67 3.94
CA ASP A 389 -7.59 11.26 3.33
C ASP A 389 -8.19 12.42 4.14
N ASP A 390 -7.96 12.44 5.46
CA ASP A 390 -8.54 13.41 6.38
C ASP A 390 -7.57 13.84 7.49
N TYR A 391 -6.31 13.44 7.39
CA TYR A 391 -5.29 13.74 8.38
C TYR A 391 -3.91 14.01 7.78
N ASP A 392 -3.15 14.87 8.46
CA ASP A 392 -1.71 14.99 8.28
C ASP A 392 -0.98 14.40 9.49
N HIS A 393 -0.02 13.51 9.27
CA HIS A 393 0.93 13.06 10.28
C HIS A 393 2.25 13.80 10.08
N ALA A 394 2.62 14.62 11.06
CA ALA A 394 3.78 15.51 10.96
C ALA A 394 4.66 15.48 12.21
N ARG A 395 5.93 15.88 12.03
CA ARG A 395 6.93 16.03 13.09
C ARG A 395 7.20 17.51 13.34
N TYR A 396 7.30 17.86 14.62
CA TYR A 396 7.60 19.21 15.09
C TYR A 396 8.68 19.17 16.16
N LYS A 397 9.61 20.13 16.14
CA LYS A 397 10.55 20.35 17.25
C LYS A 397 9.89 21.17 18.34
N ILE A 398 9.99 20.71 19.59
CA ILE A 398 9.47 21.44 20.75
C ILE A 398 10.52 22.43 21.23
N MET A 399 10.12 23.69 21.39
CA MET A 399 10.87 24.72 22.08
C MET A 399 10.10 25.15 23.33
N LYS A 400 10.76 25.20 24.48
CA LYS A 400 10.20 25.90 25.64
C LYS A 400 10.29 27.40 25.36
N ARG A 401 9.16 28.12 25.47
CA ARG A 401 9.23 29.57 25.71
C ARG A 401 9.72 29.74 27.15
N GLU A 402 10.79 30.53 27.30
CA GLU A 402 11.27 30.97 28.62
C GLU A 402 10.23 31.82 29.34
#